data_AF-A0A976DQA8-F1
#
_entry.id   AF-A0A976DQA8-F1
#
_cell.length_a   1.000
_cell.length_b   1.000
_cell.length_c   1.000
_cell.angle_alpha   90.00
_cell.angle_beta   90.00
_cell.angle_gamma   90.00
#
_symmetry.space_group_name_H-M   'P 1'
#
loop_
_entity.id
_entity.type
_entity.pdbx_description
1 polymer ?
#
loop_
_entity_poly.entity_id
_entity_poly.type
_entity_poly.pdbx_seq_one_letter_code
_entity_poly.pdbx_strand_id
1 'polypeptide(L)'
;MKLIFPSLLAMLGLPVAGAVAQCVPVPESVISVDVPSRYAQGDKTRSEIDEAANARVNEGLAPVDDFVALLARQTTNALRLARLGEGAKARIMADCVLEGLERWAASNALSQLDSLNARQSVPSRLAGAA
;
A
#
# COMPACT_ATOMS: atom_id res chain seq x y z
N MET A 1 4.22 17.09 70.56
CA MET A 1 3.70 18.25 69.81
C MET A 1 4.48 18.36 68.50
N LYS A 2 3.76 18.23 67.37
CA LYS A 2 4.11 18.43 65.95
C LYS A 2 5.21 17.56 65.29
N LEU A 3 4.68 16.59 64.53
CA LEU A 3 5.25 15.89 63.36
C LEU A 3 5.60 16.86 62.23
N ILE A 4 6.68 16.62 61.47
CA ILE A 4 6.76 16.94 60.03
C ILE A 4 7.61 15.87 59.32
N PHE A 5 6.95 15.02 58.54
CA PHE A 5 7.54 14.14 57.52
C PHE A 5 7.78 14.99 56.25
N PRO A 6 8.97 14.97 55.61
CA PRO A 6 9.10 15.47 54.26
C PRO A 6 8.65 14.38 53.28
N SER A 7 7.45 14.55 52.71
CA SER A 7 6.98 13.74 51.60
C SER A 7 7.87 13.93 50.38
N LEU A 8 8.40 12.81 49.92
CA LEU A 8 9.02 12.56 48.62
C LEU A 8 7.99 12.85 47.50
N LEU A 9 8.33 13.71 46.54
CA LEU A 9 7.62 13.77 45.25
C LEU A 9 8.66 13.83 44.12
N ALA A 10 9.29 12.69 43.83
CA ALA A 10 10.04 12.51 42.60
C ALA A 10 9.04 12.32 41.45
N MET A 11 8.80 13.36 40.66
CA MET A 11 8.15 13.21 39.35
C MET A 11 9.10 12.42 38.43
N LEU A 12 8.93 11.11 38.40
CA LEU A 12 9.45 10.26 37.34
C LEU A 12 8.73 10.66 36.05
N GLY A 13 9.38 11.51 35.25
CA GLY A 13 8.99 11.72 33.86
C GLY A 13 9.13 10.41 33.11
N LEU A 14 8.02 9.69 32.94
CA LEU A 14 8.00 8.57 32.01
C LEU A 14 8.31 9.14 30.61
N PRO A 15 9.30 8.59 29.89
CA PRO A 15 9.47 8.95 28.50
C PRO A 15 8.20 8.51 27.77
N VAL A 16 7.45 9.48 27.25
CA VAL A 16 6.41 9.21 26.25
C VAL A 16 7.15 8.70 25.03
N ALA A 17 7.24 7.38 24.89
CA ALA A 17 7.64 6.74 23.66
C ALA A 17 6.57 7.06 22.61
N GLY A 18 6.74 8.18 21.90
CA GLY A 18 5.93 8.48 20.74
C GLY A 18 6.06 7.33 19.75
N ALA A 19 4.94 6.80 19.26
CA ALA A 19 4.95 5.75 18.24
C ALA A 19 5.85 6.19 17.08
N VAL A 20 6.92 5.43 16.85
CA VAL A 20 7.82 5.67 15.73
C VAL A 20 7.03 5.39 14.46
N ALA A 21 7.10 6.29 13.48
CA ALA A 21 6.50 6.01 12.18
C ALA A 21 7.26 4.82 11.58
N GLN A 22 6.58 3.71 11.29
CA GLN A 22 7.17 2.49 10.72
C GLN A 22 6.57 2.25 9.34
N CYS A 23 7.40 1.75 8.41
CA CYS A 23 6.91 1.28 7.14
C CYS A 23 5.99 0.06 7.33
N VAL A 24 4.94 0.00 6.52
CA VAL A 24 4.08 -1.19 6.43
C VAL A 24 4.74 -2.18 5.47
N PRO A 25 4.63 -3.51 5.69
CA PRO A 25 5.16 -4.50 4.79
C PRO A 25 4.68 -4.30 3.35
N VAL A 26 5.61 -4.40 2.40
CA VAL A 26 5.33 -4.31 0.97
C VAL A 26 4.78 -5.66 0.50
N PRO A 27 3.62 -5.69 -0.21
CA PRO A 27 3.10 -6.91 -0.82
C PRO A 27 4.12 -7.61 -1.70
N GLU A 28 4.02 -8.93 -1.75
CA GLU A 28 4.85 -9.74 -2.64
C GLU A 28 4.64 -9.30 -4.09
N SER A 29 5.74 -9.14 -4.81
CA SER A 29 5.71 -8.74 -6.21
C SER A 29 5.38 -9.91 -7.13
N VAL A 30 4.63 -9.63 -8.20
CA VAL A 30 4.32 -10.62 -9.24
C VAL A 30 5.06 -10.28 -10.54
N ILE A 31 5.72 -11.26 -11.14
CA ILE A 31 6.46 -11.10 -12.41
C ILE A 31 5.50 -11.19 -13.59
N SER A 32 4.65 -12.23 -13.60
CA SER A 32 3.67 -12.49 -14.65
C SER A 32 2.25 -12.22 -14.16
N VAL A 33 1.46 -11.60 -15.03
CA VAL A 33 0.02 -11.43 -14.89
C VAL A 33 -0.65 -11.93 -16.16
N ASP A 34 -1.45 -12.99 -16.00
CA ASP A 34 -2.35 -13.51 -17.01
C ASP A 34 -3.77 -13.52 -16.44
N VAL A 35 -4.68 -12.82 -17.10
CA VAL A 35 -6.08 -12.74 -16.67
C VAL A 35 -7.04 -12.91 -17.85
N PRO A 36 -8.15 -13.66 -17.66
CA PRO A 36 -9.15 -13.89 -18.71
C PRO A 36 -10.00 -12.64 -18.98
N SER A 37 -10.92 -12.75 -19.94
CA SER A 37 -12.01 -11.77 -20.08
C SER A 37 -12.95 -11.88 -18.88
N ARG A 38 -13.50 -10.77 -18.40
CA ARG A 38 -14.57 -10.75 -17.39
C ARG A 38 -15.96 -11.04 -17.99
N TYR A 39 -16.08 -10.95 -19.30
CA TYR A 39 -17.35 -11.05 -20.01
C TYR A 39 -17.60 -12.43 -20.58
N ALA A 40 -18.88 -12.82 -20.68
CA ALA A 40 -19.33 -14.08 -21.24
C ALA A 40 -18.75 -14.32 -22.65
N GLN A 41 -18.49 -15.59 -22.98
CA GLN A 41 -17.95 -15.92 -24.30
C GLN A 41 -18.95 -15.57 -25.41
N GLY A 42 -18.45 -14.93 -26.47
CA GLY A 42 -19.27 -14.50 -27.61
C GLY A 42 -20.03 -13.20 -27.37
N ASP A 43 -20.01 -12.64 -26.16
CA ASP A 43 -20.59 -11.33 -25.89
C ASP A 43 -19.72 -10.20 -26.48
N LYS A 44 -20.12 -9.76 -27.68
CA LYS A 44 -19.45 -8.67 -28.40
C LYS A 44 -19.70 -7.31 -27.76
N THR A 45 -20.80 -7.14 -27.04
CA THR A 45 -21.17 -5.88 -26.39
C THR A 45 -20.52 -5.74 -25.02
N ARG A 46 -19.98 -6.83 -24.45
CA ARG A 46 -19.34 -6.86 -23.13
C ARG A 46 -20.30 -6.34 -22.05
N SER A 47 -21.54 -6.80 -22.11
CA SER A 47 -22.64 -6.44 -21.21
C SER A 47 -22.98 -7.55 -20.21
N GLU A 48 -22.58 -8.79 -20.48
CA GLU A 48 -22.83 -9.95 -19.63
C GLU A 48 -21.52 -10.40 -18.96
N ILE A 49 -21.55 -10.49 -17.64
CA ILE A 49 -20.40 -10.90 -16.83
C ILE A 49 -20.40 -12.41 -16.67
N ASP A 50 -19.26 -13.05 -16.96
CA ASP A 50 -18.97 -14.40 -16.50
C ASP A 50 -18.43 -14.27 -15.07
N GLU A 51 -19.25 -14.57 -14.07
CA GLU A 51 -18.89 -14.39 -12.66
C GLU A 51 -17.66 -15.19 -12.25
N ALA A 52 -17.49 -16.41 -12.80
CA ALA A 52 -16.34 -17.23 -12.50
C ALA A 52 -15.07 -16.63 -13.12
N ALA A 53 -15.14 -16.12 -14.34
CA ALA A 53 -14.02 -15.42 -14.96
C ALA A 53 -13.72 -14.09 -14.26
N ASN A 54 -14.74 -13.34 -13.88
CA ASN A 54 -14.63 -12.09 -13.14
C ASN A 54 -13.91 -12.28 -11.80
N ALA A 55 -14.25 -13.33 -11.06
CA ALA A 55 -13.55 -13.72 -9.84
C ALA A 55 -12.07 -14.02 -10.11
N ARG A 56 -11.75 -14.79 -11.17
CA ARG A 56 -10.35 -15.06 -11.56
C ARG A 56 -9.59 -13.79 -11.94
N VAL A 57 -10.22 -12.83 -12.60
CA VAL A 57 -9.56 -11.54 -12.89
C VAL A 57 -9.31 -10.74 -11.61
N ASN A 58 -10.26 -10.74 -10.66
CA ASN A 58 -10.03 -10.08 -9.36
C ASN A 58 -8.87 -10.71 -8.61
N GLU A 59 -8.82 -12.04 -8.53
CA GLU A 59 -7.74 -12.77 -7.87
C GLU A 59 -6.39 -12.51 -8.55
N GLY A 60 -6.33 -12.60 -9.89
CA GLY A 60 -5.09 -12.38 -10.63
C GLY A 60 -4.57 -10.95 -10.57
N LEU A 61 -5.44 -9.95 -10.35
CA LEU A 61 -5.03 -8.55 -10.22
C LEU A 61 -4.84 -8.11 -8.76
N ALA A 62 -5.27 -8.91 -7.78
CA ALA A 62 -5.22 -8.55 -6.37
C ALA A 62 -3.81 -8.14 -5.90
N PRO A 63 -2.71 -8.81 -6.27
CA PRO A 63 -1.37 -8.39 -5.85
C PRO A 63 -1.00 -6.99 -6.35
N VAL A 64 -1.42 -6.63 -7.58
CA VAL A 64 -1.20 -5.30 -8.16
C VAL A 64 -2.05 -4.25 -7.46
N ASP A 65 -3.31 -4.57 -7.22
CA ASP A 65 -4.25 -3.68 -6.54
C ASP A 65 -3.82 -3.42 -5.07
N ASP A 66 -3.35 -4.44 -4.36
CA ASP A 66 -2.84 -4.35 -3.00
C ASP A 66 -1.59 -3.47 -2.92
N PHE A 67 -0.67 -3.62 -3.87
CA PHE A 67 0.53 -2.80 -3.96
C PHE A 67 0.18 -1.33 -4.24
N VAL A 68 -0.64 -1.05 -5.25
CA VAL A 68 -1.09 0.32 -5.58
C VAL A 68 -1.80 0.94 -4.39
N ALA A 69 -2.68 0.20 -3.73
CA ALA A 69 -3.41 0.69 -2.57
C ALA A 69 -2.48 0.96 -1.38
N LEU A 70 -1.44 0.14 -1.17
CA LEU A 70 -0.41 0.43 -0.17
C LEU A 70 0.27 1.76 -0.46
N LEU A 71 0.79 1.96 -1.68
CA LEU A 71 1.50 3.19 -2.05
C LEU A 71 0.62 4.42 -1.84
N ALA A 72 -0.62 4.38 -2.33
CA ALA A 72 -1.57 5.48 -2.18
C ALA A 72 -1.84 5.82 -0.70
N ARG A 73 -2.01 4.81 0.16
CA ARG A 73 -2.19 5.00 1.62
C ARG A 73 -0.95 5.62 2.26
N GLN A 74 0.25 5.15 1.92
CA GLN A 74 1.49 5.67 2.49
C GLN A 74 1.77 7.10 2.04
N THR A 75 1.56 7.43 0.77
CA THR A 75 1.63 8.80 0.25
C THR A 75 0.64 9.72 0.96
N THR A 76 -0.60 9.28 1.13
CA THR A 76 -1.62 10.04 1.89
C THR A 76 -1.18 10.29 3.33
N ASN A 77 -0.60 9.28 4.00
CA ASN A 77 -0.09 9.40 5.35
C ASN A 77 1.08 10.38 5.45
N ALA A 78 2.03 10.32 4.51
CA ALA A 78 3.16 11.25 4.44
C ALA A 78 2.67 12.70 4.31
N LEU A 79 1.73 12.95 3.39
CA LEU A 79 1.14 14.28 3.20
C LEU A 79 0.38 14.77 4.44
N ARG A 80 -0.37 13.89 5.11
CA ARG A 80 -1.07 14.22 6.35
C ARG A 80 -0.09 14.62 7.46
N LEU A 81 0.97 13.83 7.67
CA LEU A 81 1.99 14.10 8.69
C LEU A 81 2.73 15.42 8.40
N ALA A 82 3.03 15.70 7.14
CA ALA A 82 3.64 16.97 6.73
C ALA A 82 2.76 18.17 7.11
N ARG A 83 1.45 18.08 6.85
CA ARG A 83 0.47 19.14 7.22
C ARG A 83 0.35 19.34 8.73
N LEU A 84 0.60 18.31 9.53
CA LEU A 84 0.59 18.37 10.99
C LEU A 84 1.91 18.89 11.60
N GLY A 85 2.90 19.25 10.77
CA GLY A 85 4.22 19.68 11.24
C GLY A 85 5.13 18.51 11.66
N GLU A 86 4.74 17.27 11.40
CA GLU A 86 5.52 16.07 11.74
C GLU A 86 6.52 15.70 10.63
N GLY A 87 7.34 16.67 10.20
CA GLY A 87 8.18 16.56 9.00
C GLY A 87 9.13 15.35 8.99
N ALA A 88 9.71 14.99 10.15
CA ALA A 88 10.55 13.80 10.25
C ALA A 88 9.77 12.50 9.96
N LYS A 89 8.56 12.36 10.51
CA LYS A 89 7.70 11.19 10.25
C LYS A 89 7.17 11.19 8.82
N ALA A 90 6.85 12.36 8.27
CA ALA A 90 6.44 12.50 6.88
C ALA A 90 7.53 12.01 5.91
N ARG A 91 8.80 12.36 6.17
CA ARG A 91 9.94 11.87 5.38
C ARG A 91 10.08 10.36 5.47
N ILE A 92 10.02 9.77 6.68
CA ILE A 92 10.06 8.31 6.84
C ILE A 92 8.96 7.63 6.00
N MET A 93 7.73 8.13 6.03
CA MET A 93 6.63 7.55 5.24
C MET A 93 6.84 7.71 3.72
N ALA A 94 7.41 8.83 3.28
CA ALA A 94 7.77 9.03 1.87
C ALA A 94 8.88 8.07 1.44
N ASP A 95 9.89 7.83 2.29
CA ASP A 95 10.96 6.86 2.03
C ASP A 95 10.38 5.44 1.90
N CYS A 96 9.37 5.07 2.71
CA CYS A 96 8.69 3.78 2.58
C CYS A 96 8.00 3.60 1.21
N VAL A 97 7.45 4.66 0.61
CA VAL A 97 6.83 4.61 -0.73
C VAL A 97 7.89 4.31 -1.78
N LEU A 98 9.03 5.01 -1.73
CA LEU A 98 10.13 4.82 -2.66
C LEU A 98 10.75 3.43 -2.53
N GLU A 99 10.92 2.93 -1.30
CA GLU A 99 11.41 1.58 -1.04
C GLU A 99 10.45 0.49 -1.59
N GLY A 100 9.14 0.70 -1.46
CA GLY A 100 8.15 -0.20 -2.05
C GLY A 100 8.25 -0.27 -3.57
N LEU A 101 8.39 0.88 -4.23
CA LEU A 101 8.62 0.98 -5.67
C LEU A 101 9.92 0.29 -6.08
N GLU A 102 11.01 0.54 -5.35
CA GLU A 102 12.32 -0.07 -5.61
C GLU A 102 12.26 -1.59 -5.49
N ARG A 103 11.59 -2.13 -4.45
CA ARG A 103 11.47 -3.58 -4.25
C ARG A 103 10.74 -4.28 -5.39
N TRP A 104 9.63 -3.70 -5.88
CA TRP A 104 8.91 -4.24 -7.04
C TRP A 104 9.71 -4.09 -8.34
N ALA A 105 10.38 -2.95 -8.54
CA ALA A 105 11.23 -2.75 -9.71
C ALA A 105 12.40 -3.74 -9.74
N ALA A 106 13.08 -3.94 -8.61
CA ALA A 106 14.24 -4.82 -8.49
C ALA A 106 13.89 -6.31 -8.67
N SER A 107 12.65 -6.72 -8.39
CA SER A 107 12.18 -8.09 -8.61
C SER A 107 11.68 -8.36 -10.03
N ASN A 108 11.81 -7.39 -10.94
CA ASN A 108 11.30 -7.48 -12.31
C ASN A 108 9.77 -7.69 -12.35
N ALA A 109 9.06 -7.10 -11.38
CA ALA A 109 7.61 -7.17 -11.29
C ALA A 109 6.94 -6.63 -12.55
N LEU A 110 5.82 -7.25 -12.93
CA LEU A 110 4.97 -6.84 -14.06
C LEU A 110 5.69 -6.81 -15.42
N SER A 111 6.85 -7.46 -15.53
CA SER A 111 7.59 -7.57 -16.79
C SER A 111 6.93 -8.51 -17.80
N GLN A 112 6.00 -9.37 -17.35
CA GLN A 112 5.27 -10.31 -18.18
C GLN A 112 3.76 -10.06 -18.06
N LEU A 113 3.19 -9.38 -19.05
CA LEU A 113 1.75 -9.13 -19.15
C LEU A 113 1.19 -9.98 -20.28
N ASP A 114 0.88 -11.24 -19.96
CA ASP A 114 0.77 -12.30 -20.95
C ASP A 114 -0.55 -12.24 -21.74
N SER A 115 -1.64 -11.81 -21.11
CA SER A 115 -2.92 -11.58 -21.80
C SER A 115 -3.11 -10.14 -22.29
N LEU A 116 -3.97 -9.96 -23.30
CA LEU A 116 -4.41 -8.64 -23.73
C LEU A 116 -5.07 -7.87 -22.57
N ASN A 117 -5.82 -8.57 -21.72
CA ASN A 117 -6.51 -7.95 -20.59
C ASN A 117 -5.52 -7.51 -19.51
N ALA A 118 -4.45 -8.29 -19.25
CA ALA A 118 -3.37 -7.88 -18.37
C ALA A 118 -2.67 -6.61 -18.89
N ARG A 119 -2.33 -6.57 -20.19
CA ARG A 119 -1.73 -5.39 -20.85
C ARG A 119 -2.59 -4.14 -20.82
N GLN A 120 -3.92 -4.27 -20.73
CA GLN A 120 -4.83 -3.14 -20.59
C GLN A 120 -5.08 -2.74 -19.13
N SER A 121 -5.11 -3.73 -18.24
CA SER A 121 -5.53 -3.55 -16.84
C SER A 121 -4.41 -3.08 -15.94
N VAL A 122 -3.17 -3.56 -16.15
CA VAL A 122 -2.04 -3.26 -15.26
C VAL A 122 -1.52 -1.81 -15.44
N PRO A 123 -1.29 -1.29 -16.66
CA PRO A 123 -0.77 0.06 -16.81
C PRO A 123 -1.69 1.15 -16.25
N SER A 124 -3.01 0.99 -16.39
CA SER A 124 -3.99 1.95 -15.85
C SER A 124 -4.00 1.98 -14.32
N ARG A 125 -3.76 0.84 -13.66
CA ARG A 125 -3.60 0.76 -12.20
C ARG A 125 -2.33 1.45 -11.72
N LEU A 126 -1.21 1.21 -12.40
CA LEU A 126 0.05 1.87 -12.08
C LEU A 126 -0.03 3.39 -12.27
N ALA A 127 -0.66 3.85 -13.35
CA ALA A 127 -0.85 5.28 -13.60
C ALA A 127 -1.69 5.97 -12.51
N GLY A 128 -2.62 5.25 -11.87
CA GLY A 128 -3.39 5.78 -10.75
C GLY A 128 -2.60 5.88 -9.43
N ALA A 129 -1.38 5.34 -9.37
CA ALA A 129 -0.53 5.34 -8.18
C ALA A 129 0.49 6.51 -8.14
N ALA A 130 0.74 7.16 -9.28
CA ALA A 130 1.69 8.26 -9.45
C ALA A 130 0.98 9.63 -9.44
#